data_AF-A0A358L725-F1
#
_entry.id   AF-A0A358L725-F1
#
_cell.length_a   1.000
_cell.length_b   1.000
_cell.length_c   1.000
_cell.angle_alpha   90.00
_cell.angle_beta   90.00
_cell.angle_gamma   90.00
#
_symmetry.space_group_name_H-M   'P 1'
#
loop_
_entity.id
_entity.type
_entity.pdbx_description
1 polymer ?
#
loop_
_entity_poly.entity_id
_entity_poly.type
_entity_poly.pdbx_seq_one_letter_code
_entity_poly.pdbx_strand_id
1 'polypeptide(L)'
;MIDETSRALADFTRNYCERWASECGHPPASSELYGVPSPCVQQTVGGEVWWLPQPFTLAKNLDNVARALDLQIQPSVIAWYTSQFAGDMKTWVNDQPCTLLQIWSEDDFERMQENLIGHLVMKRRLKQPPTFFIATTQSELEIISVCNLSGEVILETLGTKKQTVLAETLAQFLASLPVIDPLR
;
A
#
# COMPACT_ATOMS: atom_id res chain seq x y z
N MET A 1 -0.79 18.74 1.42
CA MET A 1 -0.82 17.46 2.17
C MET A 1 -1.03 16.22 1.29
N ILE A 2 -1.85 16.23 0.22
CA ILE A 2 -1.81 15.13 -0.80
C ILE A 2 -0.42 15.02 -1.45
N ASP A 3 0.21 16.18 -1.69
CA ASP A 3 1.51 16.28 -2.36
C ASP A 3 2.66 15.59 -1.60
N GLU A 4 2.67 15.61 -0.27
CA GLU A 4 3.78 15.06 0.52
C GLU A 4 3.80 13.53 0.52
N THR A 5 2.65 12.89 0.74
CA THR A 5 2.53 11.43 0.66
C THR A 5 2.82 10.94 -0.76
N SER A 6 2.26 11.61 -1.78
CA SER A 6 2.48 11.22 -3.18
C SER A 6 3.96 11.29 -3.55
N ARG A 7 4.66 12.35 -3.12
CA ARG A 7 6.10 12.52 -3.32
C ARG A 7 6.90 11.45 -2.57
N ALA A 8 6.62 11.23 -1.29
CA ALA A 8 7.31 10.22 -0.49
C ALA A 8 7.13 8.81 -1.07
N LEU A 9 5.94 8.49 -1.58
CA LEU A 9 5.66 7.20 -2.22
C LEU A 9 6.41 7.06 -3.54
N ALA A 10 6.42 8.11 -4.38
CA ALA A 10 7.18 8.12 -5.62
C ALA A 10 8.69 7.97 -5.37
N ASP A 11 9.21 8.61 -4.32
CA ASP A 11 10.61 8.48 -3.91
C ASP A 11 10.94 7.06 -3.44
N PHE A 12 10.11 6.47 -2.58
CA PHE A 12 10.29 5.09 -2.14
C PHE A 12 10.25 4.11 -3.33
N THR A 13 9.27 4.26 -4.21
CA THR A 13 9.07 3.39 -5.39
C THR A 13 10.25 3.49 -6.36
N ARG A 14 10.77 4.69 -6.59
CA ARG A 14 11.95 4.90 -7.42
C ARG A 14 13.18 4.20 -6.82
N ASN A 15 13.44 4.42 -5.53
CA ASN A 15 14.57 3.78 -4.83
C ASN A 15 14.42 2.24 -4.84
N TYR A 16 13.19 1.73 -4.73
CA TYR A 16 12.87 0.31 -4.83
C TYR A 16 13.25 -0.26 -6.21
N CYS A 17 12.82 0.41 -7.29
CA CYS A 17 13.14 0.00 -8.65
C CYS A 17 14.65 0.09 -8.95
N GLU A 18 15.32 1.16 -8.51
CA GLU A 18 16.76 1.35 -8.67
C GLU A 18 17.56 0.25 -7.94
N ARG A 19 17.13 -0.13 -6.73
CA ARG A 19 17.75 -1.22 -5.99
C ARG A 19 17.64 -2.54 -6.74
N TRP A 20 16.46 -2.89 -7.23
CA TRP A 20 16.26 -4.10 -8.04
C TRP A 20 17.12 -4.11 -9.29
N ALA A 21 17.16 -2.99 -10.03
CA ALA A 21 17.98 -2.86 -11.21
C ALA A 21 19.47 -3.04 -10.90
N SER A 22 19.94 -2.51 -9.76
CA SER A 22 21.34 -2.61 -9.34
C SER A 22 21.73 -4.03 -8.90
N GLU A 23 20.89 -4.72 -8.13
CA GLU A 23 21.24 -6.03 -7.55
C GLU A 23 20.92 -7.19 -8.51
N CYS A 24 19.81 -7.10 -9.25
CA CYS A 24 19.31 -8.18 -10.12
C CYS A 24 19.55 -7.93 -11.62
N GLY A 25 19.87 -6.70 -12.03
CA GLY A 25 20.00 -6.33 -13.44
C GLY A 25 18.68 -6.16 -14.20
N HIS A 26 17.54 -6.15 -13.50
CA HIS A 26 16.21 -5.98 -14.09
C HIS A 26 15.26 -5.24 -13.13
N PRO A 27 14.10 -4.73 -13.60
CA PRO A 27 13.08 -4.13 -12.73
C PRO A 27 12.52 -5.12 -11.71
N PRO A 28 11.79 -4.66 -10.69
CA PRO A 28 11.11 -5.54 -9.74
C PRO A 28 10.36 -6.70 -10.40
N ALA A 29 10.58 -7.92 -9.88
CA ALA A 29 9.92 -9.13 -10.35
C ALA A 29 8.91 -9.63 -9.32
N SER A 30 7.76 -10.13 -9.79
CA SER A 30 6.74 -10.74 -8.94
C SER A 30 6.12 -11.97 -9.60
N SER A 31 6.17 -13.11 -8.91
CA SER A 31 5.42 -14.32 -9.27
C SER A 31 3.95 -14.22 -8.88
N GLU A 32 3.61 -13.48 -7.83
CA GLU A 32 2.24 -13.30 -7.33
C GLU A 32 1.35 -12.54 -8.32
N LEU A 33 1.97 -11.67 -9.13
CA LEU A 33 1.27 -10.88 -10.16
C LEU A 33 1.28 -11.57 -11.54
N TYR A 34 1.80 -12.79 -11.64
CA TYR A 34 1.85 -13.52 -12.91
C TYR A 34 0.44 -13.82 -13.44
N GLY A 35 0.20 -13.43 -14.70
CA GLY A 35 -1.09 -13.60 -15.36
C GLY A 35 -2.17 -12.57 -14.97
N VAL A 36 -1.85 -11.60 -14.09
CA VAL A 36 -2.76 -10.51 -13.72
C VAL A 36 -2.47 -9.29 -14.61
N PRO A 37 -3.40 -8.86 -15.49
CA PRO A 37 -3.17 -7.73 -16.39
C PRO A 37 -2.93 -6.41 -15.67
N SER A 38 -1.97 -5.63 -16.15
CA SER A 38 -1.70 -4.28 -15.66
C SER A 38 -0.86 -3.49 -16.67
N PRO A 39 -1.02 -2.15 -16.72
CA PRO A 39 -0.09 -1.29 -17.46
C PRO A 39 1.35 -1.36 -16.94
N CYS A 40 1.57 -1.80 -15.69
CA CYS A 40 2.89 -1.87 -15.07
C CYS A 40 3.78 -2.97 -15.66
N VAL A 41 3.19 -4.00 -16.27
CA VAL A 41 3.93 -5.16 -16.82
C VAL A 41 4.83 -4.72 -17.96
N GLN A 42 6.14 -4.89 -17.77
CA GLN A 42 7.15 -4.63 -18.80
C GLN A 42 7.48 -5.92 -19.57
N GLN A 43 7.63 -7.02 -18.83
CA GLN A 43 7.99 -8.31 -19.40
C GLN A 43 7.49 -9.43 -18.50
N THR A 44 7.24 -10.60 -19.10
CA THR A 44 6.95 -11.83 -18.36
C THR A 44 8.08 -12.82 -18.62
N VAL A 45 8.71 -13.31 -17.57
CA VAL A 45 9.87 -14.22 -17.65
C VAL A 45 9.72 -15.31 -16.59
N GLY A 46 9.81 -16.57 -16.98
CA GLY A 46 9.96 -17.68 -16.03
C GLY A 46 8.83 -17.86 -15.01
N GLY A 47 7.61 -17.41 -15.31
CA GLY A 47 6.51 -17.45 -14.34
C GLY A 47 6.41 -16.21 -13.43
N GLU A 48 7.18 -15.16 -13.74
CA GLU A 48 7.14 -13.87 -13.04
C GLU A 48 6.85 -12.73 -14.00
N VAL A 49 6.35 -11.62 -13.48
CA VAL A 49 6.21 -10.35 -14.20
C VAL A 49 7.23 -9.36 -13.68
N TRP A 50 7.99 -8.76 -14.60
CA TRP A 50 8.83 -7.61 -14.34
C TRP A 50 8.02 -6.35 -14.56
N TRP A 51 8.08 -5.42 -13.61
CA TRP A 51 7.18 -4.28 -13.59
C TRP A 51 7.88 -2.97 -13.27
N LEU A 52 7.28 -1.87 -13.76
CA LEU A 52 7.64 -0.50 -13.43
C LEU A 52 6.37 0.27 -13.09
N PRO A 53 6.42 1.25 -12.18
CA PRO A 53 5.25 2.05 -11.83
C PRO A 53 4.72 2.81 -13.04
N GLN A 54 3.40 2.96 -13.12
CA GLN A 54 2.71 3.68 -14.18
C GLN A 54 1.84 4.80 -13.62
N PRO A 55 1.53 5.84 -14.41
CA PRO A 55 0.60 6.87 -13.98
C PRO A 55 -0.77 6.29 -13.61
N PHE A 56 -1.33 6.75 -12.50
CA PHE A 56 -2.72 6.47 -12.16
C PHE A 56 -3.66 7.26 -13.10
N THR A 57 -4.62 6.57 -13.72
CA THR A 57 -5.46 7.10 -14.81
C THR A 57 -6.89 7.45 -14.39
N LEU A 58 -7.37 6.89 -13.27
CA LEU A 58 -8.73 7.11 -12.79
C LEU A 58 -8.86 8.41 -11.99
N ALA A 59 -10.08 8.71 -11.54
CA ALA A 59 -10.31 9.80 -10.61
C ALA A 59 -9.55 9.55 -9.30
N LYS A 60 -8.72 10.51 -8.89
CA LYS A 60 -7.86 10.43 -7.69
C LYS A 60 -8.64 10.66 -6.40
N ASN A 61 -9.61 9.79 -6.13
CA ASN A 61 -10.45 9.84 -4.95
C ASN A 61 -10.84 8.43 -4.47
N LEU A 62 -11.45 8.36 -3.29
CA LEU A 62 -12.05 7.15 -2.74
C LEU A 62 -13.52 7.41 -2.40
N ASP A 63 -14.22 8.14 -3.29
CA ASP A 63 -15.59 8.62 -3.03
C ASP A 63 -16.58 7.47 -2.83
N ASN A 64 -16.36 6.32 -3.48
CA ASN A 64 -17.19 5.13 -3.27
C ASN A 64 -17.05 4.61 -1.83
N VAL A 65 -15.84 4.55 -1.30
CA VAL A 65 -15.56 4.13 0.08
C VAL A 65 -16.14 5.13 1.07
N ALA A 66 -15.91 6.43 0.83
CA ALA A 66 -16.43 7.51 1.67
C ALA A 66 -17.97 7.49 1.74
N ARG A 67 -18.65 7.35 0.60
CA ARG A 67 -20.12 7.28 0.51
C ARG A 67 -20.69 6.01 1.12
N ALA A 68 -20.05 4.86 0.91
CA ALA A 68 -20.54 3.58 1.43
C ALA A 68 -20.68 3.57 2.95
N LEU A 69 -19.85 4.36 3.65
CA LEU A 69 -19.83 4.40 5.11
C LEU A 69 -20.02 5.79 5.71
N ASP A 70 -20.38 6.79 4.93
CA ASP A 70 -20.61 8.16 5.40
C ASP A 70 -19.46 8.68 6.28
N LEU A 71 -18.24 8.69 5.72
CA LEU A 71 -17.03 9.13 6.43
C LEU A 71 -16.12 9.97 5.53
N GLN A 72 -15.38 10.89 6.16
CA GLN A 72 -14.33 11.66 5.50
C GLN A 72 -13.01 10.89 5.59
N ILE A 73 -12.35 10.70 4.45
CA ILE A 73 -11.10 9.92 4.35
C ILE A 73 -9.90 10.87 4.44
N GLN A 74 -8.88 10.48 5.20
CA GLN A 74 -7.62 11.22 5.27
C GLN A 74 -7.02 11.45 3.88
N PRO A 75 -6.61 12.68 3.52
CA PRO A 75 -6.02 12.97 2.21
C PRO A 75 -4.77 12.14 1.90
N SER A 76 -4.00 11.75 2.92
CA SER A 76 -2.83 10.87 2.77
C SER A 76 -3.20 9.46 2.31
N VAL A 77 -4.34 8.93 2.75
CA VAL A 77 -4.85 7.62 2.30
C VAL A 77 -5.30 7.69 0.84
N ILE A 78 -5.98 8.78 0.45
CA ILE A 78 -6.34 8.99 -0.96
C ILE A 78 -5.06 9.07 -1.82
N ALA A 79 -4.06 9.82 -1.37
CA ALA A 79 -2.77 9.93 -2.05
C ALA A 79 -2.09 8.56 -2.21
N TRP A 80 -2.06 7.74 -1.15
CA TRP A 80 -1.49 6.39 -1.19
C TRP A 80 -2.05 5.54 -2.32
N TYR A 81 -3.38 5.49 -2.43
CA TYR A 81 -4.06 4.62 -3.38
C TYR A 81 -4.24 5.19 -4.80
N THR A 82 -3.91 6.46 -5.03
CA THR A 82 -4.19 7.13 -6.31
C THR A 82 -2.99 7.88 -6.92
N SER A 83 -1.79 7.68 -6.36
CA SER A 83 -0.56 8.30 -6.87
C SER A 83 -0.06 7.62 -8.14
N GLN A 84 -0.13 6.29 -8.18
CA GLN A 84 0.46 5.46 -9.23
C GLN A 84 -0.25 4.10 -9.30
N PHE A 85 -0.06 3.41 -10.43
CA PHE A 85 -0.13 1.96 -10.45
C PHE A 85 1.25 1.38 -10.18
N ALA A 86 1.33 0.34 -9.35
CA ALA A 86 2.57 -0.34 -9.00
C ALA A 86 2.28 -1.74 -8.48
N GLY A 87 3.28 -2.62 -8.54
CA GLY A 87 3.21 -3.88 -7.81
C GLY A 87 3.47 -3.66 -6.31
N ASP A 88 3.06 -4.62 -5.51
CA ASP A 88 3.33 -4.60 -4.07
C ASP A 88 4.85 -4.56 -3.81
N MET A 89 5.25 -3.80 -2.80
CA MET A 89 6.66 -3.56 -2.49
C MET A 89 7.02 -4.09 -1.10
N LYS A 90 8.01 -4.97 -1.05
CA LYS A 90 8.53 -5.51 0.21
C LYS A 90 9.42 -4.49 0.93
N THR A 91 9.35 -4.46 2.26
CA THR A 91 10.13 -3.57 3.14
C THR A 91 10.34 -4.21 4.52
N TRP A 92 11.11 -3.56 5.39
CA TRP A 92 11.23 -3.89 6.80
C TRP A 92 10.62 -2.78 7.65
N VAL A 93 9.79 -3.15 8.62
CA VAL A 93 9.24 -2.23 9.63
C VAL A 93 9.62 -2.79 10.99
N ASN A 94 10.43 -2.05 11.76
CA ASN A 94 10.94 -2.50 13.07
C ASN A 94 11.53 -3.93 13.00
N ASP A 95 12.39 -4.18 12.02
CA ASP A 95 13.02 -5.48 11.75
C ASP A 95 12.06 -6.64 11.40
N GLN A 96 10.80 -6.34 11.07
CA GLN A 96 9.84 -7.31 10.57
C GLN A 96 9.56 -7.11 9.08
N PRO A 97 9.57 -8.19 8.27
CA PRO A 97 9.31 -8.05 6.85
C PRO A 97 7.82 -7.79 6.62
N CYS A 98 7.56 -6.78 5.80
CA CYS A 98 6.24 -6.29 5.48
C CYS A 98 6.09 -6.10 3.97
N THR A 99 4.86 -6.17 3.48
CA THR A 99 4.54 -5.93 2.08
C THR A 99 3.62 -4.73 1.97
N LEU A 100 4.13 -3.63 1.41
CA LEU A 100 3.34 -2.44 1.12
C LEU A 100 2.40 -2.75 -0.05
N LEU A 101 1.11 -2.60 0.20
CA LEU A 101 0.06 -2.87 -0.78
C LEU A 101 -0.08 -1.69 -1.73
N GLN A 102 -0.10 -1.96 -3.03
CA GLN A 102 -0.26 -0.97 -4.08
C GLN A 102 -1.49 -1.28 -4.94
N ILE A 103 -1.81 -0.37 -5.86
CA ILE A 103 -2.86 -0.59 -6.85
C ILE A 103 -2.20 -1.09 -8.13
N TRP A 104 -2.53 -2.32 -8.54
CA TRP A 104 -1.89 -2.93 -9.70
C TRP A 104 -2.46 -2.43 -11.02
N SER A 105 -3.77 -2.18 -11.07
CA SER A 105 -4.51 -1.78 -12.27
C SER A 105 -5.83 -1.10 -11.92
N GLU A 106 -6.60 -0.68 -12.93
CA GLU A 106 -7.95 -0.13 -12.72
C GLU A 106 -8.89 -1.16 -12.07
N ASP A 107 -8.91 -2.40 -12.55
CA ASP A 107 -9.71 -3.49 -11.96
C ASP A 107 -9.31 -3.79 -10.50
N ASP A 108 -8.00 -3.72 -10.21
CA ASP A 108 -7.49 -3.92 -8.87
C ASP A 108 -7.89 -2.77 -7.93
N PHE A 109 -7.97 -1.54 -8.44
CA PHE A 109 -8.45 -0.39 -7.68
C PHE A 109 -9.90 -0.56 -7.22
N GLU A 110 -10.76 -1.13 -8.07
CA GLU A 110 -12.15 -1.43 -7.70
C GLU A 110 -12.20 -2.48 -6.58
N ARG A 111 -11.45 -3.59 -6.71
CA ARG A 111 -11.36 -4.64 -5.69
C ARG A 111 -10.78 -4.11 -4.37
N MET A 112 -9.77 -3.25 -4.44
CA MET A 112 -9.18 -2.64 -3.25
C MET A 112 -10.20 -1.79 -2.50
N GLN A 113 -11.03 -1.02 -3.21
CA GLN A 113 -12.12 -0.25 -2.59
C GLN A 113 -13.16 -1.16 -1.91
N GLU A 114 -13.52 -2.29 -2.52
CA GLU A 114 -14.40 -3.29 -1.90
C GLU A 114 -13.80 -3.86 -0.60
N ASN A 115 -12.50 -4.19 -0.63
CA ASN A 115 -11.77 -4.68 0.54
C ASN A 115 -11.72 -3.63 1.66
N LEU A 116 -11.47 -2.37 1.32
CA LEU A 116 -11.50 -1.26 2.27
C LEU A 116 -12.89 -1.09 2.90
N ILE A 117 -13.96 -1.16 2.10
CA ILE A 117 -15.34 -1.13 2.61
C ILE A 117 -15.58 -2.29 3.57
N GLY A 118 -15.20 -3.52 3.20
CA GLY A 118 -15.33 -4.70 4.04
C GLY A 118 -14.63 -4.56 5.39
N HIS A 119 -13.38 -4.10 5.38
CA HIS A 119 -12.59 -3.82 6.59
C HIS A 119 -13.25 -2.77 7.48
N LEU A 120 -13.69 -1.65 6.90
CA LEU A 120 -14.33 -0.58 7.65
C LEU A 120 -15.72 -0.98 8.20
N VAL A 121 -16.48 -1.82 7.50
CA VAL A 121 -17.72 -2.43 8.02
C VAL A 121 -17.43 -3.29 9.24
N MET A 122 -16.39 -4.15 9.17
CA MET A 122 -15.95 -4.94 10.31
C MET A 122 -15.56 -4.04 11.49
N LYS A 123 -14.74 -3.01 11.26
CA LYS A 123 -14.34 -2.03 12.28
C LYS A 123 -15.55 -1.38 12.97
N ARG A 124 -16.54 -0.96 12.19
CA ARG A 124 -17.79 -0.38 12.71
C ARG A 124 -18.56 -1.37 13.59
N ARG A 125 -18.70 -2.63 13.16
CA ARG A 125 -19.37 -3.69 13.95
C ARG A 125 -18.67 -3.92 15.29
N LEU A 126 -17.34 -3.89 15.30
CA LEU A 126 -16.51 -4.03 16.51
C LEU A 126 -16.38 -2.75 17.33
N LYS A 127 -17.04 -1.65 16.91
CA LYS A 127 -16.94 -0.32 17.55
C LYS A 127 -15.49 0.16 17.69
N GLN A 128 -14.69 -0.08 16.65
CA GLN A 128 -13.30 0.33 16.57
C GLN A 128 -13.15 1.59 15.69
N PRO A 129 -12.09 2.39 15.89
CA PRO A 129 -11.77 3.50 15.00
C PRO A 129 -11.62 3.02 13.55
N PRO A 130 -12.06 3.81 12.55
CA PRO A 130 -11.82 3.50 11.15
C PRO A 130 -10.32 3.59 10.83
N THR A 131 -9.81 2.57 10.16
CA THR A 131 -8.43 2.49 9.70
C THR A 131 -8.39 2.03 8.25
N PHE A 132 -7.34 2.40 7.53
CA PHE A 132 -7.10 2.00 6.15
C PHE A 132 -5.81 1.20 6.12
N PHE A 133 -5.90 -0.11 5.91
CA PHE A 133 -4.72 -0.95 5.78
C PHE A 133 -3.88 -0.48 4.59
N ILE A 134 -2.56 -0.59 4.68
CA ILE A 134 -1.59 -0.16 3.65
C ILE A 134 -0.45 -1.17 3.50
N ALA A 135 -0.26 -2.07 4.46
CA ALA A 135 0.72 -3.14 4.36
C ALA A 135 0.27 -4.38 5.13
N THR A 136 0.71 -5.55 4.66
CA THR A 136 0.61 -6.82 5.40
C THR A 136 1.93 -7.12 6.11
N THR A 137 1.83 -7.88 7.19
CA THR A 137 2.98 -8.45 7.90
C THR A 137 3.06 -9.95 7.64
N GLN A 138 4.05 -10.65 8.19
CA GLN A 138 4.05 -12.12 8.21
C GLN A 138 2.94 -12.73 9.08
N SER A 139 2.38 -11.97 10.00
CA SER A 139 1.26 -12.42 10.83
C SER A 139 -0.05 -12.18 10.10
N GLU A 140 -0.86 -13.23 9.93
CA GLU A 140 -2.22 -13.12 9.37
C GLU A 140 -3.16 -12.27 10.25
N LEU A 141 -2.76 -12.00 11.49
CA LEU A 141 -3.55 -11.22 12.45
C LEU A 141 -3.09 -9.77 12.58
N GLU A 142 -1.95 -9.39 12.00
CA GLU A 142 -1.40 -8.04 12.13
C GLU A 142 -1.21 -7.37 10.77
N ILE A 143 -1.71 -6.15 10.66
CA ILE A 143 -1.63 -5.32 9.47
C ILE A 143 -1.16 -3.92 9.85
N ILE A 144 -0.52 -3.23 8.90
CA ILE A 144 -0.18 -1.83 9.05
C ILE A 144 -1.25 -1.00 8.37
N SER A 145 -1.76 0.00 9.08
CA SER A 145 -2.85 0.85 8.63
C SER A 145 -2.61 2.32 8.95
N VAL A 146 -3.35 3.20 8.28
CA VAL A 146 -3.50 4.60 8.68
C VAL A 146 -4.75 4.73 9.55
N CYS A 147 -4.60 5.29 10.75
CA CYS A 147 -5.72 5.68 11.59
C CYS A 147 -6.44 6.86 10.94
N ASN A 148 -7.71 6.70 10.56
CA ASN A 148 -8.42 7.76 9.85
C ASN A 148 -8.74 8.97 10.75
N LEU A 149 -8.70 8.80 12.07
CA LEU A 149 -8.93 9.90 13.03
C LEU A 149 -7.69 10.77 13.22
N SER A 150 -6.51 10.17 13.40
CA SER A 150 -5.27 10.90 13.70
C SER A 150 -4.35 11.11 12.50
N GLY A 151 -4.46 10.28 11.45
CA GLY A 151 -3.53 10.27 10.32
C GLY A 151 -2.23 9.48 10.59
N GLU A 152 -2.07 8.96 11.81
CA GLU A 152 -0.92 8.15 12.21
C GLU A 152 -0.90 6.80 11.48
N VAL A 153 0.30 6.33 11.19
CA VAL A 153 0.51 4.95 10.73
C VAL A 153 0.66 4.06 11.96
N ILE A 154 -0.13 2.99 12.01
CA ILE A 154 -0.23 2.07 13.14
C ILE A 154 -0.04 0.63 12.70
N LEU A 155 0.59 -0.20 13.54
CA LEU A 155 0.45 -1.64 13.51
C LEU A 155 -0.79 -2.00 14.34
N GLU A 156 -1.74 -2.71 13.76
CA GLU A 156 -2.96 -3.13 14.45
C GLU A 156 -3.17 -4.64 14.41
N THR A 157 -3.70 -5.20 15.50
CA THR A 157 -4.11 -6.61 15.56
C THR A 157 -5.60 -6.73 15.26
N LEU A 158 -5.94 -7.43 14.17
CA LEU A 158 -7.30 -7.65 13.69
C LEU A 158 -8.22 -8.19 14.78
N GLY A 159 -9.46 -7.68 14.83
CA GLY A 159 -10.46 -8.08 15.83
C GLY A 159 -10.26 -7.50 17.23
N THR A 160 -9.14 -6.81 17.50
CA THR A 160 -8.84 -6.26 18.84
C THR A 160 -8.65 -4.73 18.81
N LYS A 161 -8.51 -4.11 19.99
CA LYS A 161 -8.14 -2.68 20.13
C LYS A 161 -6.63 -2.45 20.26
N LYS A 162 -5.82 -3.51 20.15
CA LYS A 162 -4.36 -3.40 20.27
C LYS A 162 -3.80 -2.72 19.03
N GLN A 163 -3.12 -1.60 19.25
CA GLN A 163 -2.46 -0.82 18.20
C GLN A 163 -1.16 -0.21 18.73
N THR A 164 -0.16 -0.11 17.86
CA THR A 164 1.12 0.53 18.14
C THR A 164 1.38 1.58 17.06
N VAL A 165 1.69 2.82 17.44
CA VAL A 165 2.05 3.88 16.50
C VAL A 165 3.44 3.61 15.92
N LEU A 166 3.53 3.63 14.59
CA LEU A 166 4.78 3.45 13.83
C LEU A 166 5.32 4.79 13.32
N ALA A 167 4.45 5.71 12.96
CA ALA A 167 4.81 7.07 12.54
C ALA A 167 3.63 8.03 12.71
N GLU A 168 3.90 9.33 12.87
CA GLU A 168 2.85 10.34 13.02
C GLU A 168 2.12 10.62 11.71
N THR A 169 2.78 10.40 10.57
CA THR A 169 2.20 10.59 9.23
C THR A 169 2.68 9.53 8.25
N LEU A 170 1.90 9.30 7.20
CA LEU A 170 2.25 8.36 6.13
C LEU A 170 3.51 8.77 5.35
N ALA A 171 3.76 10.07 5.21
CA ALA A 171 4.98 10.56 4.56
C ALA A 171 6.23 10.27 5.40
N GLN A 172 6.17 10.49 6.73
CA GLN A 172 7.25 10.13 7.63
C GLN A 172 7.48 8.63 7.69
N PHE A 173 6.41 7.83 7.67
CA PHE A 173 6.50 6.38 7.57
C PHE A 173 7.29 5.97 6.33
N LEU A 174 6.84 6.40 5.14
CA LEU A 174 7.54 6.11 3.87
C LEU A 174 9.01 6.53 3.88
N ALA A 175 9.33 7.69 4.45
CA ALA A 175 10.70 8.19 4.54
C ALA A 175 11.60 7.41 5.51
N SER A 176 11.03 6.68 6.47
CA SER A 176 11.80 5.85 7.42
C SER A 176 12.00 4.41 6.94
N LEU A 177 11.26 3.98 5.91
CA LEU A 177 11.33 2.61 5.41
C LEU A 177 12.64 2.33 4.66
N PRO A 178 13.33 1.22 4.98
CA PRO A 178 14.41 0.73 4.15
C PRO A 178 13.85 0.08 2.87
N VAL A 179 14.58 0.23 1.77
CA VAL A 179 14.36 -0.58 0.57
C VAL A 179 15.04 -1.94 0.78
N ILE A 180 14.31 -3.04 0.56
CA ILE A 180 14.89 -4.39 0.70
C ILE A 180 15.95 -4.67 -0.37
N ASP A 181 16.88 -5.54 -0.03
CA ASP A 181 17.73 -6.22 -1.01
C ASP A 181 16.91 -7.40 -1.58
N PRO A 182 16.61 -7.42 -2.89
CA PRO A 182 15.83 -8.50 -3.49
C PRO A 182 16.53 -9.87 -3.48
N LEU A 183 17.83 -9.92 -3.18
CA LEU A 183 18.60 -11.15 -3.10
C LEU A 183 18.71 -11.72 -1.67
N ARG A 184 18.09 -11.07 -0.67
CA ARG A 184 18.12 -11.47 0.75
C ARG A 184 16.72 -11.67 1.31
#